data_AF-Q89F35-F1
#
_entry.id   AF-Q89F35-F1
#
_cell.length_a   1.000
_cell.length_b   1.000
_cell.length_c   1.000
_cell.angle_alpha   90.00
_cell.angle_beta   90.00
_cell.angle_gamma   90.00
#
_symmetry.space_group_name_H-M   'P 1'
#
loop_
_entity.id
_entity.type
_entity.pdbx_description
1 polymer ?
#
loop_
_entity_poly.entity_id
_entity_poly.type
_entity_poly.pdbx_seq_one_letter_code
_entity_poly.pdbx_strand_id
1 'polypeptide(L)'
;MSSLLTNSTAMTALQTLRSVSSQLSTTQTRISTGQRVSTASDNAAYWSIATSMRSDNAALSAVSDSLGLSAATVDTEYTALNTVIGDKDSGLTKLQALLVEAKTAGIDRSKIQADVTQIQNQLKSTADSATINGINWLSIDTTPSSSTATPTSFNLVSSYSRVGNTPTIGSITVTTATYALYTTGGSSTTGILDAVVGGSTGASVSSINIGALTDSATDQTKLDGYIAQVTAAIGSVASAAANLGAVKNRISTNTEFVKNLMDSVDRGVGQLVDADMNQESTRLAALQVQQQLGVQALSIANNSSQSILSLFR
;
A
#
# COMPACT_ATOMS: atom_id res chain seq x y z
N MET A 1 -45.22 47.69 38.06
CA MET A 1 -44.36 47.73 39.25
C MET A 1 -42.90 47.79 38.81
N SER A 2 -42.40 48.98 38.48
CA SER A 2 -41.00 49.24 38.20
C SER A 2 -40.26 49.42 39.52
N SER A 3 -39.46 48.43 39.91
CA SER A 3 -38.50 48.58 41.01
C SER A 3 -37.31 49.40 40.52
N LEU A 4 -36.91 50.42 41.30
CA LEU A 4 -35.76 51.28 41.00
C LEU A 4 -34.42 50.55 41.23
N LEU A 5 -34.43 49.50 42.05
CA LEU A 5 -33.26 48.71 42.42
C LEU A 5 -33.06 47.46 41.56
N THR A 6 -34.12 46.98 40.90
CA THR A 6 -34.09 45.77 40.06
C THR A 6 -34.73 46.05 38.70
N ASN A 7 -33.88 46.27 37.69
CA ASN A 7 -34.32 46.46 36.31
C ASN A 7 -34.54 45.10 35.63
N SER A 8 -35.78 44.60 35.70
CA SER A 8 -36.16 43.31 35.14
C SER A 8 -36.05 43.24 33.60
N THR A 9 -36.23 44.36 32.89
CA THR A 9 -36.09 44.41 31.43
C THR A 9 -34.63 44.41 30.99
N ALA A 10 -33.73 45.05 31.74
CA ALA A 10 -32.30 44.93 31.50
C ALA A 10 -31.76 43.53 31.84
N MET A 11 -32.29 42.87 32.87
CA MET A 11 -31.89 41.49 33.21
C MET A 11 -32.29 40.49 32.12
N THR A 12 -33.50 40.59 31.57
CA THR A 12 -33.93 39.74 30.45
C THR A 12 -33.14 40.05 29.17
N ALA A 13 -32.87 41.32 28.87
CA ALA A 13 -32.01 41.71 27.75
C ALA A 13 -30.56 41.22 27.91
N LEU A 14 -30.03 41.20 29.14
CA LEU A 14 -28.70 40.65 29.42
C LEU A 14 -28.67 39.13 29.26
N GLN A 15 -29.73 38.42 29.67
CA GLN A 15 -29.84 36.97 29.51
C GLN A 15 -29.92 36.58 28.03
N THR A 16 -30.67 37.32 27.21
CA THR A 16 -30.71 37.10 25.76
C THR A 16 -29.37 37.43 25.11
N LEU A 17 -28.70 38.51 25.51
CA LEU A 17 -27.37 38.85 25.00
C LEU A 17 -26.31 37.79 25.34
N ARG A 18 -26.35 37.24 26.56
CA ARG A 18 -25.47 36.11 26.96
C ARG A 18 -25.75 34.86 26.12
N SER A 19 -27.02 34.56 25.83
CA SER A 19 -27.40 33.45 24.96
C SER A 19 -26.90 33.64 23.53
N VAL A 20 -27.09 34.84 22.94
CA VAL A 20 -26.58 35.18 21.60
C VAL A 20 -25.05 35.10 21.56
N SER A 21 -24.36 35.62 22.58
CA SER A 21 -22.90 35.55 22.68
C SER A 21 -22.39 34.11 22.77
N SER A 22 -23.08 33.24 23.51
CA SER A 22 -22.75 31.81 23.57
C SER A 22 -22.94 31.14 22.20
N GLN A 23 -24.06 31.40 21.52
CA GLN A 23 -24.34 30.84 20.21
C GLN A 23 -23.35 31.31 19.14
N LEU A 24 -22.93 32.58 19.21
CA LEU A 24 -21.92 33.15 18.32
C LEU A 24 -20.57 32.45 18.50
N SER A 25 -20.15 32.20 19.74
CA SER A 25 -18.94 31.44 20.04
C SER A 25 -19.01 30.00 19.49
N THR A 26 -20.15 29.31 19.64
CA THR A 26 -20.35 27.97 19.07
C THR A 26 -20.28 27.98 17.54
N THR A 27 -21.03 28.87 16.86
CA THR A 27 -21.00 28.97 15.40
C THR A 27 -19.61 29.34 14.88
N GLN A 28 -18.88 30.21 15.57
CA GLN A 28 -17.52 30.56 15.21
C GLN A 28 -16.55 29.38 15.35
N THR A 29 -16.74 28.54 16.38
CA THR A 29 -15.98 27.29 16.55
C THR A 29 -16.29 26.29 15.44
N ARG A 30 -17.57 26.15 15.05
CA ARG A 30 -17.98 25.28 13.94
C ARG A 30 -17.44 25.74 12.59
N ILE A 31 -17.45 27.05 12.31
CA ILE A 31 -16.85 27.62 11.11
C ILE A 31 -15.33 27.41 11.10
N SER A 32 -14.67 27.63 12.25
CA SER A 32 -13.22 27.47 12.35
C SER A 32 -12.76 26.02 12.20
N THR A 33 -13.55 25.06 12.68
CA THR A 33 -13.22 23.62 12.62
C THR A 33 -13.79 22.92 11.40
N GLY A 34 -14.76 23.53 10.72
CA GLY A 34 -15.57 22.88 9.67
C GLY A 34 -16.53 21.81 10.20
N GLN A 35 -16.56 21.56 11.52
CA GLN A 35 -17.26 20.43 12.12
C GLN A 35 -18.43 20.91 12.97
N ARG A 36 -19.59 20.30 12.78
CA ARG A 36 -20.77 20.43 13.64
C ARG A 36 -20.56 19.77 15.00
N VAL A 37 -19.83 18.66 15.05
CA VAL A 37 -19.54 17.85 16.26
C VAL A 37 -18.02 17.71 16.43
N SER A 38 -17.38 18.70 17.03
CA SER A 38 -15.92 18.70 17.18
C SER A 38 -15.47 17.88 18.39
N THR A 39 -16.25 17.93 19.48
CA THR A 39 -15.92 17.29 20.75
C THR A 39 -17.00 16.30 21.20
N ALA A 40 -16.65 15.40 22.13
CA ALA A 40 -17.62 14.48 22.73
C ALA A 40 -18.76 15.20 23.49
N SER A 41 -18.50 16.44 23.95
CA SER A 41 -19.50 17.27 24.61
C SER A 41 -20.58 17.77 23.66
N ASP A 42 -20.29 17.91 22.35
CA ASP A 42 -21.26 18.34 21.35
C ASP A 42 -22.27 17.23 21.05
N ASN A 43 -21.79 16.01 20.85
CA ASN A 43 -22.60 14.80 20.74
C ASN A 43 -21.73 13.53 20.88
N ALA A 44 -21.79 12.87 22.04
CA ALA A 44 -20.94 11.71 22.32
C ALA A 44 -21.16 10.52 21.36
N ALA A 45 -22.40 10.30 20.90
CA ALA A 45 -22.71 9.18 20.01
C ALA A 45 -22.11 9.40 18.61
N TYR A 46 -22.36 10.54 17.97
CA TYR A 46 -21.77 10.84 16.66
C TYR A 46 -20.25 10.98 16.72
N TRP A 47 -19.74 11.61 17.79
CA TRP A 47 -18.30 11.79 17.97
C TRP A 47 -17.57 10.45 18.13
N SER A 48 -18.10 9.51 18.90
CA SER A 48 -17.47 8.20 19.11
C SER A 48 -17.46 7.34 17.84
N ILE A 49 -18.57 7.31 17.09
CA ILE A 49 -18.65 6.61 15.80
C ILE A 49 -17.66 7.23 14.81
N ALA A 50 -17.68 8.56 14.66
CA ALA A 50 -16.77 9.25 13.74
C ALA A 50 -15.30 9.11 14.12
N THR A 51 -14.97 9.12 15.42
CA THR A 51 -13.60 8.86 15.89
C THR A 51 -13.16 7.45 15.54
N SER A 52 -14.05 6.47 15.73
CA SER A 52 -13.77 5.09 15.34
C SER A 52 -13.59 4.92 13.83
N MET A 53 -14.41 5.60 13.03
CA MET A 53 -14.30 5.59 11.57
C MET A 53 -13.02 6.30 11.08
N ARG A 54 -12.62 7.41 11.70
CA ARG A 54 -11.33 8.07 11.41
C ARG A 54 -10.15 7.17 11.76
N SER A 55 -10.23 6.43 12.86
CA SER A 55 -9.22 5.43 13.23
C SER A 55 -9.15 4.31 12.19
N ASP A 56 -10.30 3.82 11.70
CA ASP A 56 -10.34 2.83 10.63
C ASP A 56 -9.74 3.38 9.33
N ASN A 57 -10.00 4.66 9.00
CA ASN A 57 -9.42 5.29 7.82
C ASN A 57 -7.89 5.43 7.94
N ALA A 58 -7.37 5.79 9.12
CA ALA A 58 -5.93 5.81 9.37
C ALA A 58 -5.28 4.42 9.20
N ALA A 59 -5.96 3.36 9.65
CA ALA A 59 -5.50 1.99 9.44
C ALA A 59 -5.53 1.59 7.95
N LEU A 60 -6.59 1.98 7.22
CA LEU A 60 -6.69 1.76 5.77
C LEU A 60 -5.59 2.50 5.00
N SER A 61 -5.24 3.72 5.41
CA SER A 61 -4.11 4.46 4.84
C SER A 61 -2.79 3.70 5.03
N ALA A 62 -2.53 3.18 6.23
CA ALA A 62 -1.34 2.36 6.48
C ALA A 62 -1.33 1.07 5.64
N VAL A 63 -2.50 0.45 5.42
CA VAL A 63 -2.64 -0.69 4.50
C VAL A 63 -2.36 -0.27 3.05
N SER A 64 -2.83 0.89 2.61
CA SER A 64 -2.54 1.43 1.28
C SER A 64 -1.04 1.65 1.06
N ASP A 65 -0.34 2.21 2.05
CA ASP A 65 1.11 2.41 1.98
C ASP A 65 1.85 1.07 1.91
N SER A 66 1.43 0.09 2.70
CA SER A 66 1.99 -1.26 2.67
C SER A 66 1.70 -1.99 1.35
N LEU A 67 0.52 -1.78 0.74
CA LEU A 67 0.17 -2.30 -0.58
C LEU A 67 1.04 -1.66 -1.67
N GLY A 68 1.33 -0.36 -1.56
CA GLY A 68 2.26 0.34 -2.46
C GLY A 68 3.67 -0.24 -2.40
N LEU A 69 4.19 -0.49 -1.19
CA LEU A 69 5.47 -1.18 -1.03
C LEU A 69 5.43 -2.61 -1.60
N SER A 70 4.34 -3.34 -1.35
CA SER A 70 4.15 -4.70 -1.86
C SER A 70 4.11 -4.72 -3.39
N ALA A 71 3.44 -3.76 -4.02
CA ALA A 71 3.40 -3.59 -5.47
C ALA A 71 4.80 -3.36 -6.03
N ALA A 72 5.59 -2.47 -5.41
CA ALA A 72 6.97 -2.21 -5.82
C ALA A 72 7.83 -3.48 -5.73
N THR A 73 7.76 -4.22 -4.62
CA THR A 73 8.50 -5.49 -4.47
C THR A 73 8.14 -6.49 -5.56
N VAL A 74 6.85 -6.74 -5.78
CA VAL A 74 6.38 -7.70 -6.79
C VAL A 74 6.75 -7.25 -8.20
N ASP A 75 6.74 -5.96 -8.49
CA ASP A 75 7.08 -5.41 -9.81
C ASP A 75 8.56 -5.58 -10.16
N THR A 76 9.46 -5.36 -9.20
CA THR A 76 10.90 -5.59 -9.40
C THR A 76 11.18 -7.06 -9.67
N GLU A 77 10.60 -7.96 -8.87
CA GLU A 77 10.79 -9.40 -9.05
C GLU A 77 10.17 -9.91 -10.36
N TYR A 78 8.98 -9.41 -10.73
CA TYR A 78 8.35 -9.72 -12.01
C TYR A 78 9.20 -9.24 -13.21
N THR A 79 9.79 -8.05 -13.11
CA THR A 79 10.67 -7.50 -14.14
C THR A 79 11.94 -8.33 -14.30
N ALA A 80 12.52 -8.76 -13.17
CA ALA A 80 13.70 -9.62 -13.16
C ALA A 80 13.40 -11.01 -13.75
N LEU A 81 12.25 -11.61 -13.43
CA LEU A 81 11.82 -12.87 -14.07
C LEU A 81 11.67 -12.73 -15.58
N ASN A 82 11.06 -11.65 -16.07
CA ASN A 82 10.91 -11.44 -17.52
C ASN A 82 12.25 -11.23 -18.22
N THR A 83 13.20 -10.51 -17.60
CA THR A 83 14.54 -10.36 -18.15
C THR A 83 15.35 -11.67 -18.12
N VAL A 84 15.08 -12.56 -17.16
CA VAL A 84 15.65 -13.92 -17.11
C VAL A 84 15.09 -14.81 -18.22
N ILE A 85 13.77 -14.77 -18.48
CA ILE A 85 13.18 -15.45 -19.65
C ILE A 85 13.85 -14.92 -20.92
N GLY A 86 13.92 -13.60 -21.04
CA GLY A 86 14.58 -12.90 -22.13
C GLY A 86 13.92 -13.16 -23.50
N ASP A 87 14.53 -12.56 -24.52
CA ASP A 87 14.08 -12.67 -25.90
C ASP A 87 15.12 -13.41 -26.75
N LYS A 88 14.98 -13.37 -28.08
CA LYS A 88 15.94 -13.99 -29.01
C LYS A 88 17.40 -13.55 -28.82
N ASP A 89 17.64 -12.39 -28.18
CA ASP A 89 18.97 -11.79 -28.00
C ASP A 89 19.51 -11.90 -26.56
N SER A 90 18.71 -12.32 -25.57
CA SER A 90 19.11 -12.35 -24.16
C SER A 90 18.41 -13.45 -23.34
N GLY A 91 18.89 -13.68 -22.12
CA GLY A 91 18.24 -14.59 -21.16
C GLY A 91 18.26 -16.07 -21.57
N LEU A 92 17.29 -16.82 -21.06
CA LEU A 92 17.18 -18.26 -21.28
C LEU A 92 16.84 -18.61 -22.74
N THR A 93 16.07 -17.77 -23.43
CA THR A 93 15.72 -17.99 -24.84
C THR A 93 16.96 -17.95 -25.74
N LYS A 94 17.87 -16.97 -25.54
CA LYS A 94 19.15 -16.94 -26.25
C LYS A 94 20.06 -18.10 -25.86
N LEU A 95 20.10 -18.48 -24.58
CA LEU A 95 20.86 -19.66 -24.12
C LEU A 95 20.40 -20.93 -24.86
N GLN A 96 19.08 -21.15 -24.97
CA GLN A 96 18.52 -22.26 -25.72
C GLN A 96 18.96 -22.24 -27.19
N ALA A 97 18.93 -21.07 -27.84
CA ALA A 97 19.38 -20.92 -29.22
C ALA A 97 20.86 -21.28 -29.42
N LEU A 98 21.75 -20.87 -28.49
CA LEU A 98 23.17 -21.24 -28.54
C LEU A 98 23.40 -22.74 -28.34
N LEU A 99 22.59 -23.40 -27.51
CA LEU A 99 22.67 -24.85 -27.34
C LEU A 99 22.16 -25.61 -28.57
N VAL A 100 21.13 -25.09 -29.24
CA VAL A 100 20.66 -25.62 -30.53
C VAL A 100 21.73 -25.41 -31.62
N GLU A 101 22.40 -24.26 -31.65
CA GLU A 101 23.52 -23.99 -32.56
C GLU A 101 24.66 -25.00 -32.31
N ALA A 102 25.04 -25.22 -31.05
CA ALA A 102 26.06 -26.18 -30.65
C ALA A 102 25.75 -27.64 -31.03
N LYS A 103 24.49 -27.97 -31.36
CA LYS A 103 24.11 -29.31 -31.86
C LYS A 103 24.60 -29.56 -33.29
N THR A 104 24.76 -28.51 -34.09
CA THR A 104 25.17 -28.62 -35.49
C THR A 104 26.57 -29.22 -35.60
N ALA A 105 26.73 -30.24 -36.45
CA ALA A 105 28.01 -30.92 -36.65
C ALA A 105 29.06 -29.98 -37.25
N GLY A 106 30.32 -30.13 -36.81
CA GLY A 106 31.44 -29.32 -37.31
C GLY A 106 31.57 -27.91 -36.74
N ILE A 107 30.77 -27.54 -35.74
CA ILE A 107 30.88 -26.25 -35.05
C ILE A 107 31.92 -26.30 -33.91
N ASP A 108 32.68 -25.22 -33.76
CA ASP A 108 33.60 -25.01 -32.64
C ASP A 108 32.85 -24.56 -31.38
N ARG A 109 32.48 -25.52 -30.54
CA ARG A 109 31.72 -25.30 -29.29
C ARG A 109 32.48 -24.49 -28.25
N SER A 110 33.81 -24.40 -28.35
CA SER A 110 34.62 -23.58 -27.43
C SER A 110 34.31 -22.09 -27.59
N LYS A 111 33.99 -21.64 -28.81
CA LYS A 111 33.61 -20.26 -29.09
C LYS A 111 32.22 -19.92 -28.56
N ILE A 112 31.28 -20.85 -28.70
CA ILE A 112 29.91 -20.71 -28.18
C ILE A 112 29.90 -20.74 -26.63
N GLN A 113 30.82 -21.49 -26.01
CA GLN A 113 30.91 -21.56 -24.55
C GLN A 113 31.13 -20.19 -23.88
N ALA A 114 31.87 -19.28 -24.51
CA ALA A 114 32.08 -17.93 -23.98
C ALA A 114 30.74 -17.19 -23.85
N ASP A 115 29.90 -17.25 -24.88
CA ASP A 115 28.57 -16.62 -24.90
C ASP A 115 27.62 -17.30 -23.91
N VAL A 116 27.65 -18.64 -23.81
CA VAL A 116 26.88 -19.41 -22.82
C VAL A 116 27.23 -18.96 -21.40
N THR A 117 28.52 -18.86 -21.09
CA THR A 117 29.01 -18.44 -19.76
C THR A 117 28.61 -17.00 -19.46
N GLN A 118 28.69 -16.11 -20.45
CA GLN A 118 28.28 -14.72 -20.30
C GLN A 118 26.79 -14.59 -19.98
N ILE A 119 25.93 -15.36 -20.66
CA ILE A 119 24.49 -15.37 -20.38
C ILE A 119 24.20 -15.95 -18.99
N GLN A 120 24.86 -17.04 -18.59
CA GLN A 120 24.72 -17.60 -17.24
C GLN A 120 25.08 -16.58 -16.16
N ASN A 121 26.17 -15.83 -16.35
CA ASN A 121 26.58 -14.76 -15.45
C ASN A 121 25.58 -13.59 -15.43
N GLN A 122 25.05 -13.22 -16.60
CA GLN A 122 24.02 -12.18 -16.70
C GLN A 122 22.73 -12.59 -15.97
N LEU A 123 22.27 -13.83 -16.15
CA LEU A 123 21.10 -14.37 -15.46
C LEU A 123 21.27 -14.33 -13.94
N LYS A 124 22.45 -14.74 -13.46
CA LYS A 124 22.80 -14.68 -12.04
C LYS A 124 22.83 -13.24 -11.52
N SER A 125 23.47 -12.34 -12.25
CA SER A 125 23.54 -10.92 -11.89
C SER A 125 22.16 -10.27 -11.84
N THR A 126 21.28 -10.54 -12.80
CA THR A 126 19.89 -10.07 -12.81
C THR A 126 19.12 -10.59 -11.59
N ALA A 127 19.26 -11.88 -11.28
CA ALA A 127 18.61 -12.47 -10.11
C ALA A 127 19.15 -11.87 -8.80
N ASP A 128 20.47 -11.71 -8.64
CA ASP A 128 21.09 -11.15 -7.44
C ASP A 128 20.77 -9.64 -7.27
N SER A 129 20.57 -8.91 -8.38
CA SER A 129 20.25 -7.48 -8.37
C SER A 129 18.77 -7.17 -8.11
N ALA A 130 17.88 -8.17 -8.21
CA ALA A 130 16.45 -8.04 -7.93
C ALA A 130 16.19 -7.90 -6.42
N THR A 131 16.61 -6.77 -5.86
CA THR A 131 16.52 -6.50 -4.42
C THR A 131 15.65 -5.28 -4.17
N ILE A 132 14.68 -5.39 -3.26
CA ILE A 132 14.00 -4.24 -2.66
C ILE A 132 14.10 -4.35 -1.15
N ASN A 133 14.50 -3.27 -0.49
CA ASN A 133 14.65 -3.19 0.97
C ASN A 133 15.53 -4.31 1.56
N GLY A 134 16.56 -4.74 0.83
CA GLY A 134 17.48 -5.79 1.27
C GLY A 134 16.93 -7.21 1.17
N ILE A 135 15.77 -7.39 0.54
CA ILE A 135 15.12 -8.69 0.32
C ILE A 135 15.20 -9.03 -1.18
N ASN A 136 15.48 -10.30 -1.47
CA ASN A 136 15.50 -10.88 -2.81
C ASN A 136 14.69 -12.17 -2.81
N TRP A 137 13.76 -12.34 -3.76
CA TRP A 137 12.95 -13.55 -3.89
C TRP A 137 13.51 -14.54 -4.93
N LEU A 138 14.39 -14.09 -5.82
CA LEU A 138 14.96 -14.86 -6.92
C LEU A 138 16.29 -15.51 -6.57
N SER A 139 17.04 -14.94 -5.64
CA SER A 139 18.28 -15.50 -5.09
C SER A 139 18.09 -15.68 -3.59
N ILE A 140 17.79 -16.92 -3.18
CA ILE A 140 17.47 -17.21 -1.77
C ILE A 140 18.66 -17.87 -1.07
N ASP A 141 18.91 -17.45 0.17
CA ASP A 141 19.86 -18.13 1.06
C ASP A 141 19.08 -19.15 1.90
N THR A 142 19.43 -20.43 1.72
CA THR A 142 18.81 -21.57 2.39
C THR A 142 19.59 -22.06 3.60
N THR A 143 20.66 -21.33 4.02
CA THR A 143 21.39 -21.64 5.26
C THR A 143 20.42 -21.62 6.46
N PRO A 144 20.25 -22.74 7.18
CA PRO A 144 19.52 -22.70 8.44
C PRO A 144 20.27 -21.79 9.43
N SER A 145 19.60 -20.78 9.99
CA SER A 145 20.06 -19.93 11.11
C SER A 145 21.10 -18.82 10.85
N SER A 146 21.37 -18.42 9.61
CA SER A 146 22.15 -17.20 9.37
C SER A 146 21.28 -15.94 9.49
N SER A 147 21.86 -14.79 9.87
CA SER A 147 21.18 -13.48 9.85
C SER A 147 20.81 -13.01 8.42
N THR A 148 21.19 -13.79 7.41
CA THR A 148 21.03 -13.54 5.98
C THR A 148 20.04 -14.53 5.34
N ALA A 149 19.53 -15.50 6.11
CA ALA A 149 18.60 -16.52 5.61
C ALA A 149 17.32 -15.86 5.10
N THR A 150 16.98 -16.11 3.84
CA THR A 150 15.76 -15.58 3.23
C THR A 150 14.55 -16.29 3.85
N PRO A 151 13.53 -15.59 4.35
CA PRO A 151 12.37 -16.25 4.94
C PRO A 151 11.62 -17.07 3.87
N THR A 152 11.03 -18.18 4.31
CA THR A 152 10.34 -19.16 3.45
C THR A 152 9.06 -18.61 2.82
N SER A 153 8.48 -17.59 3.42
CA SER A 153 7.26 -16.95 2.96
C SER A 153 7.23 -15.47 3.34
N PHE A 154 6.78 -14.64 2.42
CA PHE A 154 6.49 -13.23 2.66
C PHE A 154 4.98 -13.01 2.69
N ASN A 155 4.49 -12.37 3.75
CA ASN A 155 3.09 -11.98 3.86
C ASN A 155 2.95 -10.52 3.47
N LEU A 156 2.39 -10.28 2.28
CA LEU A 156 2.04 -8.95 1.81
C LEU A 156 0.69 -8.55 2.40
N VAL A 157 0.59 -7.36 2.99
CA VAL A 157 -0.68 -6.86 3.52
C VAL A 157 -1.67 -6.68 2.37
N SER A 158 -2.90 -7.18 2.52
CA SER A 158 -3.90 -7.19 1.45
C SER A 158 -5.16 -6.39 1.76
N SER A 159 -5.60 -6.40 3.02
CA SER A 159 -6.87 -5.77 3.40
C SER A 159 -6.90 -5.47 4.89
N TYR A 160 -7.75 -4.52 5.27
CA TYR A 160 -8.11 -4.23 6.65
C TYR A 160 -9.60 -4.55 6.82
N SER A 161 -9.93 -5.26 7.89
CA SER A 161 -11.32 -5.49 8.29
C SER A 161 -11.43 -5.41 9.79
N ARG A 162 -12.49 -4.74 10.26
CA ARG A 162 -12.85 -4.69 11.66
C ARG A 162 -14.24 -5.27 11.82
N VAL A 163 -14.31 -6.43 12.47
CA VAL A 163 -15.57 -7.07 12.86
C VAL A 163 -15.64 -7.02 14.39
N GLY A 164 -16.60 -6.27 14.92
CA GLY A 164 -16.65 -5.96 16.34
C GLY A 164 -15.51 -5.02 16.77
N ASN A 165 -14.79 -5.38 17.83
CA ASN A 165 -13.74 -4.54 18.43
C ASN A 165 -12.31 -4.92 18.02
N THR A 166 -12.13 -6.00 17.23
CA THR A 166 -10.79 -6.51 16.88
C THR A 166 -10.47 -6.18 15.42
N PRO A 167 -9.44 -5.35 15.15
CA PRO A 167 -8.96 -5.16 13.80
C PRO A 167 -8.23 -6.42 13.33
N THR A 168 -8.46 -6.81 12.08
CA THR A 168 -7.79 -7.93 11.41
C THR A 168 -7.19 -7.46 10.10
N ILE A 169 -6.03 -8.00 9.76
CA ILE A 169 -5.31 -7.70 8.52
C ILE A 169 -5.31 -8.95 7.66
N GLY A 170 -5.79 -8.85 6.42
CA GLY A 170 -5.64 -9.90 5.42
C GLY A 170 -4.23 -9.87 4.82
N SER A 171 -3.72 -11.04 4.42
CA SER A 171 -2.41 -11.15 3.76
C SER A 171 -2.46 -11.98 2.48
N ILE A 172 -1.63 -11.60 1.50
CA ILE A 172 -1.25 -12.44 0.37
C ILE A 172 0.09 -13.09 0.73
N THR A 173 0.10 -14.40 0.89
CA THR A 173 1.32 -15.17 1.16
C THR A 173 2.02 -15.52 -0.15
N VAL A 174 3.29 -15.12 -0.25
CA VAL A 174 4.20 -15.45 -1.34
C VAL A 174 5.24 -16.42 -0.81
N THR A 175 5.27 -17.64 -1.36
CA THR A 175 6.25 -18.67 -0.97
C THR A 175 7.49 -18.54 -1.86
N THR A 176 8.64 -18.21 -1.28
CA THR A 176 9.87 -17.89 -2.03
C THR A 176 10.38 -19.07 -2.87
N ALA A 177 10.18 -20.30 -2.40
CA ALA A 177 10.57 -21.52 -3.13
C ALA A 177 9.91 -21.65 -4.51
N THR A 178 8.75 -21.03 -4.75
CA THR A 178 8.06 -21.06 -6.05
C THR A 178 8.71 -20.13 -7.08
N TYR A 179 9.48 -19.13 -6.64
CA TYR A 179 10.02 -18.07 -7.48
C TYR A 179 11.55 -18.05 -7.54
N ALA A 180 12.22 -18.73 -6.60
CA ALA A 180 13.67 -18.77 -6.51
C ALA A 180 14.31 -19.33 -7.79
N LEU A 181 15.15 -18.53 -8.43
CA LEU A 181 15.98 -18.91 -9.57
C LEU A 181 17.26 -19.59 -9.09
N TYR A 182 17.88 -19.04 -8.05
CA TYR A 182 19.12 -19.51 -7.46
C TYR A 182 18.96 -19.74 -5.97
N THR A 183 19.67 -20.75 -5.47
CA THR A 183 19.77 -21.06 -4.05
C THR A 183 21.23 -20.98 -3.64
N THR A 184 21.50 -20.25 -2.56
CA THR A 184 22.82 -20.20 -1.93
C THR A 184 22.73 -20.83 -0.54
N GLY A 185 23.86 -21.29 -0.01
CA GLY A 185 23.93 -21.59 1.42
C GLY A 185 23.33 -22.91 1.92
N GLY A 186 22.99 -23.87 1.05
CA GLY A 186 22.49 -25.19 1.46
C GLY A 186 23.14 -26.33 0.67
N SER A 187 23.05 -27.56 1.18
CA SER A 187 23.55 -28.77 0.48
C SER A 187 22.69 -29.19 -0.72
N SER A 188 21.52 -28.57 -0.92
CA SER A 188 20.59 -28.90 -2.01
C SER A 188 20.28 -27.65 -2.83
N THR A 189 20.54 -27.74 -4.14
CA THR A 189 20.25 -26.71 -5.13
C THR A 189 18.80 -26.82 -5.60
N THR A 190 17.89 -26.03 -5.01
CA THR A 190 16.44 -26.12 -5.30
C THR A 190 15.93 -25.00 -6.20
N GLY A 191 16.77 -24.02 -6.55
CA GLY A 191 16.39 -22.93 -7.46
C GLY A 191 16.11 -23.42 -8.88
N ILE A 192 15.23 -22.76 -9.62
CA ILE A 192 14.81 -23.17 -10.98
C ILE A 192 16.00 -23.35 -11.94
N LEU A 193 17.06 -22.53 -11.80
CA LEU A 193 18.25 -22.57 -12.65
C LEU A 193 19.40 -23.42 -12.08
N ASP A 194 19.26 -23.83 -10.84
CA ASP A 194 20.26 -24.58 -10.06
C ASP A 194 19.87 -26.06 -9.85
N ALA A 195 18.57 -26.35 -9.99
CA ALA A 195 18.04 -27.69 -9.97
C ALA A 195 18.42 -28.47 -11.25
N VAL A 196 18.89 -29.69 -11.07
CA VAL A 196 19.06 -30.65 -12.16
C VAL A 196 17.72 -31.34 -12.39
N VAL A 197 17.04 -31.02 -13.49
CA VAL A 197 15.78 -31.67 -13.86
C VAL A 197 16.09 -33.12 -14.28
N GLY A 198 15.40 -34.07 -13.65
CA GLY A 198 15.68 -35.50 -13.77
C GLY A 198 15.71 -36.00 -15.22
N GLY A 199 16.86 -36.57 -15.60
CA GLY A 199 17.13 -37.10 -16.96
C GLY A 199 18.26 -36.39 -17.70
N SER A 200 18.67 -35.17 -17.27
CA SER A 200 19.83 -34.48 -17.83
C SER A 200 21.13 -34.94 -17.19
N THR A 201 22.21 -34.95 -17.97
CA THR A 201 23.57 -35.41 -17.63
C THR A 201 24.29 -34.52 -16.60
N GLY A 202 23.72 -34.38 -15.41
CA GLY A 202 24.38 -33.91 -14.19
C GLY A 202 24.70 -32.42 -14.08
N ALA A 203 24.40 -31.59 -15.09
CA ALA A 203 24.62 -30.13 -15.03
C ALA A 203 23.31 -29.38 -14.77
N SER A 204 23.36 -28.28 -14.00
CA SER A 204 22.25 -27.33 -13.87
C SER A 204 22.32 -26.28 -14.99
N VAL A 205 21.26 -25.51 -15.25
CA VAL A 205 21.29 -24.44 -16.26
C VAL A 205 22.42 -23.44 -15.97
N SER A 206 22.70 -23.21 -14.69
CA SER A 206 23.82 -22.37 -14.24
C SER A 206 25.23 -22.95 -14.48
N SER A 207 25.35 -24.27 -14.70
CA SER A 207 26.63 -24.97 -14.82
C SER A 207 26.81 -25.71 -16.16
N ILE A 208 25.95 -25.46 -17.15
CA ILE A 208 26.08 -26.05 -18.49
C ILE A 208 27.45 -25.68 -19.07
N ASN A 209 28.19 -26.71 -19.49
CA ASN A 209 29.46 -26.57 -20.21
C ASN A 209 29.43 -27.45 -21.47
N ILE A 210 29.60 -26.81 -22.62
CA ILE A 210 29.62 -27.42 -23.95
C ILE A 210 31.01 -27.41 -24.60
N GLY A 211 32.01 -26.76 -23.98
CA GLY A 211 33.32 -26.54 -24.59
C GLY A 211 34.13 -27.81 -24.85
N ALA A 212 33.87 -28.88 -24.09
CA ALA A 212 34.53 -30.18 -24.24
C ALA A 212 33.69 -31.22 -25.01
N LEU A 213 32.49 -30.86 -25.49
CA LEU A 213 31.60 -31.78 -26.21
C LEU A 213 32.05 -31.97 -27.66
N THR A 214 31.91 -33.19 -28.16
CA THR A 214 32.25 -33.58 -29.53
C THR A 214 30.98 -33.93 -30.33
N ASP A 215 31.16 -34.31 -31.60
CA ASP A 215 30.05 -34.81 -32.45
C ASP A 215 29.69 -36.29 -32.17
N SER A 216 30.20 -36.88 -31.08
CA SER A 216 29.82 -38.22 -30.63
C SER A 216 28.33 -38.31 -30.31
N ALA A 217 27.70 -39.45 -30.59
CA ALA A 217 26.29 -39.71 -30.26
C ALA A 217 25.95 -39.50 -28.77
N THR A 218 26.92 -39.78 -27.89
CA THR A 218 26.79 -39.54 -26.44
C THR A 218 26.71 -38.06 -26.10
N ASP A 219 27.51 -37.23 -26.77
CA ASP A 219 27.57 -35.79 -26.51
C ASP A 219 26.40 -35.05 -27.16
N GLN A 220 25.91 -35.55 -28.29
CA GLN A 220 24.67 -35.08 -28.91
C GLN A 220 23.45 -35.35 -28.01
N THR A 221 23.42 -36.51 -27.33
CA THR A 221 22.37 -36.81 -26.33
C THR A 221 22.47 -35.88 -25.10
N LYS A 222 23.68 -35.49 -24.68
CA LYS A 222 23.86 -34.49 -23.61
C LYS A 222 23.33 -33.12 -24.01
N LEU A 223 23.59 -32.68 -25.24
CA LEU A 223 23.06 -31.42 -25.76
C LEU A 223 21.53 -31.41 -25.81
N ASP A 224 20.92 -32.53 -26.21
CA ASP A 224 19.46 -32.69 -26.16
C ASP A 224 18.92 -32.58 -24.71
N GLY A 225 19.63 -33.16 -23.74
CA GLY A 225 19.34 -32.99 -22.32
C GLY A 225 19.46 -31.53 -21.85
N TYR A 226 20.51 -30.80 -22.26
CA TYR A 226 20.68 -29.39 -21.91
C TYR A 226 19.59 -28.50 -22.53
N ILE A 227 19.23 -28.73 -23.79
CA ILE A 227 18.13 -28.02 -24.44
C ILE A 227 16.80 -28.29 -23.71
N ALA A 228 16.52 -29.55 -23.37
CA ALA A 228 15.32 -29.93 -22.62
C ALA A 228 15.28 -29.26 -21.24
N GLN A 229 16.42 -29.19 -20.55
CA GLN A 229 16.51 -28.55 -19.23
C GLN A 229 16.32 -27.03 -19.30
N VAL A 230 16.92 -26.34 -20.27
CA VAL A 230 16.67 -24.90 -20.48
C VAL A 230 15.22 -24.65 -20.84
N THR A 231 14.60 -25.52 -21.66
CA THR A 231 13.17 -25.43 -22.00
C THR A 231 12.27 -25.60 -20.76
N ALA A 232 12.57 -26.56 -19.89
CA ALA A 232 11.85 -26.77 -18.64
C ALA A 232 12.05 -25.59 -17.66
N ALA A 233 13.25 -25.02 -17.62
CA ALA A 233 13.54 -23.82 -16.85
C ALA A 233 12.72 -22.63 -17.35
N ILE A 234 12.68 -22.38 -18.67
CA ILE A 234 11.84 -21.33 -19.27
C ILE A 234 10.37 -21.52 -18.85
N GLY A 235 9.83 -22.74 -18.94
CA GLY A 235 8.45 -23.02 -18.51
C GLY A 235 8.21 -22.78 -17.01
N SER A 236 9.19 -23.08 -16.17
CA SER A 236 9.12 -22.87 -14.72
C SER A 236 9.21 -21.38 -14.36
N VAL A 237 10.14 -20.64 -14.98
CA VAL A 237 10.25 -19.17 -14.82
C VAL A 237 9.00 -18.47 -15.36
N ALA A 238 8.45 -18.91 -16.49
CA ALA A 238 7.19 -18.38 -17.02
C ALA A 238 6.01 -18.63 -16.08
N SER A 239 5.95 -19.81 -15.44
CA SER A 239 4.93 -20.12 -14.42
C SER A 239 5.09 -19.24 -13.17
N ALA A 240 6.32 -19.02 -12.72
CA ALA A 240 6.63 -18.09 -11.63
C ALA A 240 6.21 -16.65 -11.97
N ALA A 241 6.52 -16.18 -13.19
CA ALA A 241 6.13 -14.86 -13.68
C ALA A 241 4.60 -14.71 -13.79
N ALA A 242 3.90 -15.74 -14.29
CA ALA A 242 2.43 -15.75 -14.36
C ALA A 242 1.79 -15.66 -12.96
N ASN A 243 2.33 -16.39 -11.98
CA ASN A 243 1.87 -16.32 -10.60
C ASN A 243 2.12 -14.93 -9.98
N LEU A 244 3.29 -14.32 -10.19
CA LEU A 244 3.53 -12.94 -9.74
C LEU A 244 2.64 -11.92 -10.46
N GLY A 245 2.36 -12.13 -11.74
CA GLY A 245 1.38 -11.31 -12.49
C GLY A 245 -0.02 -11.38 -11.87
N ALA A 246 -0.46 -12.57 -11.45
CA ALA A 246 -1.72 -12.71 -10.71
C ALA A 246 -1.68 -12.01 -9.34
N VAL A 247 -0.57 -12.09 -8.61
CA VAL A 247 -0.37 -11.37 -7.34
C VAL A 247 -0.41 -9.85 -7.56
N LYS A 248 0.28 -9.34 -8.59
CA LYS A 248 0.26 -7.93 -8.98
C LYS A 248 -1.16 -7.44 -9.27
N ASN A 249 -1.94 -8.20 -10.04
CA ASN A 249 -3.34 -7.86 -10.31
C ASN A 249 -4.18 -7.83 -9.03
N ARG A 250 -4.00 -8.82 -8.13
CA ARG A 250 -4.68 -8.83 -6.82
C ARG A 250 -4.30 -7.62 -5.97
N ILE A 251 -3.03 -7.22 -5.93
CA ILE A 251 -2.58 -6.01 -5.23
C ILE A 251 -3.26 -4.78 -5.83
N SER A 252 -3.30 -4.63 -7.15
CA SER A 252 -3.98 -3.51 -7.81
C SER A 252 -5.47 -3.43 -7.45
N THR A 253 -6.19 -4.55 -7.50
CA THR A 253 -7.61 -4.61 -7.13
C THR A 253 -7.82 -4.28 -5.65
N ASN A 254 -6.94 -4.75 -4.76
CA ASN A 254 -7.01 -4.45 -3.34
C ASN A 254 -6.71 -2.97 -3.05
N THR A 255 -5.74 -2.36 -3.74
CA THR A 255 -5.44 -0.93 -3.63
C THR A 255 -6.64 -0.09 -4.02
N GLU A 256 -7.30 -0.42 -5.14
CA GLU A 256 -8.51 0.27 -5.58
C GLU A 256 -9.66 0.07 -4.58
N PHE A 257 -9.84 -1.14 -4.06
CA PHE A 257 -10.83 -1.43 -3.03
C PHE A 257 -10.59 -0.63 -1.75
N VAL A 258 -9.36 -0.61 -1.24
CA VAL A 258 -8.99 0.15 -0.04
C VAL A 258 -9.21 1.64 -0.25
N LYS A 259 -8.83 2.19 -1.41
CA LYS A 259 -9.10 3.58 -1.77
C LYS A 259 -10.60 3.90 -1.77
N ASN A 260 -11.42 3.09 -2.43
CA ASN A 260 -12.87 3.28 -2.46
C ASN A 260 -13.49 3.16 -1.06
N LEU A 261 -12.95 2.29 -0.21
CA LEU A 261 -13.38 2.16 1.18
C LEU A 261 -13.00 3.39 2.01
N MET A 262 -11.78 3.92 1.88
CA MET A 262 -11.36 5.18 2.51
C MET A 262 -12.28 6.33 2.10
N ASP A 263 -12.54 6.50 0.80
CA ASP A 263 -13.45 7.54 0.27
C ASP A 263 -14.89 7.38 0.79
N SER A 264 -15.34 6.14 1.01
CA SER A 264 -16.65 5.86 1.61
C SER A 264 -16.69 6.21 3.10
N VAL A 265 -15.64 5.85 3.83
CA VAL A 265 -15.49 6.16 5.26
C VAL A 265 -15.40 7.66 5.47
N ASP A 266 -14.63 8.40 4.65
CA ASP A 266 -14.52 9.85 4.74
C ASP A 266 -15.85 10.57 4.48
N ARG A 267 -16.60 10.14 3.45
CA ARG A 267 -17.96 10.64 3.22
C ARG A 267 -18.88 10.32 4.39
N GLY A 268 -18.78 9.12 4.96
CA GLY A 268 -19.55 8.72 6.14
C GLY A 268 -19.22 9.56 7.37
N VAL A 269 -17.94 9.79 7.67
CA VAL A 269 -17.48 10.67 8.75
C VAL A 269 -17.99 12.09 8.53
N GLY A 270 -17.87 12.61 7.31
CA GLY A 270 -18.31 13.96 6.97
C GLY A 270 -19.81 14.15 7.15
N GLN A 271 -20.64 13.18 6.74
CA GLN A 271 -22.09 13.24 6.98
C GLN A 271 -22.47 13.27 8.47
N LEU A 272 -21.69 12.62 9.33
CA LEU A 272 -21.95 12.61 10.76
C LEU A 272 -21.50 13.92 11.43
N VAL A 273 -20.35 14.44 11.04
CA VAL A 273 -19.62 15.44 11.83
C VAL A 273 -19.45 16.80 11.15
N ASP A 274 -19.50 16.90 9.82
CA ASP A 274 -19.24 18.17 9.14
C ASP A 274 -20.41 19.14 9.31
N ALA A 275 -20.08 20.43 9.33
CA ALA A 275 -21.04 21.52 9.35
C ALA A 275 -21.26 22.06 7.92
N ASP A 276 -22.51 22.43 7.62
CA ASP A 276 -22.81 23.18 6.40
C ASP A 276 -22.34 24.63 6.56
N MET A 277 -21.25 24.98 5.88
CA MET A 277 -20.65 26.30 5.96
C MET A 277 -21.55 27.42 5.44
N ASN A 278 -22.47 27.14 4.52
CA ASN A 278 -23.41 28.14 4.03
C ASN A 278 -24.42 28.50 5.13
N GLN A 279 -24.93 27.48 5.82
CA GLN A 279 -25.85 27.66 6.93
C GLN A 279 -25.17 28.33 8.13
N GLU A 280 -23.98 27.86 8.52
CA GLU A 280 -23.25 28.45 9.66
C GLU A 280 -22.78 29.88 9.36
N SER A 281 -22.38 30.20 8.13
CA SER A 281 -22.04 31.59 7.75
C SER A 281 -23.24 32.53 7.81
N THR A 282 -24.40 32.08 7.32
CA THR A 282 -25.65 32.84 7.42
C THR A 282 -26.06 33.04 8.89
N ARG A 283 -25.90 31.99 9.71
CA ARG A 283 -26.18 32.04 11.14
C ARG A 283 -25.22 32.99 11.87
N LEU A 284 -23.93 33.00 11.52
CA LEU A 284 -22.94 33.91 12.09
C LEU A 284 -23.32 35.36 11.84
N ALA A 285 -23.67 35.70 10.59
CA ALA A 285 -24.10 37.05 10.23
C ALA A 285 -25.37 37.46 11.02
N ALA A 286 -26.36 36.57 11.11
CA ALA A 286 -27.57 36.82 11.89
C ALA A 286 -27.27 37.03 13.39
N LEU A 287 -26.38 36.23 13.98
CA LEU A 287 -25.97 36.35 15.39
C LEU A 287 -25.19 37.64 15.67
N GLN A 288 -24.33 38.08 14.74
CA GLN A 288 -23.63 39.37 14.84
C GLN A 288 -24.62 40.54 14.86
N VAL A 289 -25.62 40.52 13.96
CA VAL A 289 -26.69 41.53 13.95
C VAL A 289 -27.51 41.49 15.23
N GLN A 290 -27.88 40.29 15.71
CA GLN A 290 -28.60 40.13 16.98
C GLN A 290 -27.80 40.63 18.19
N GLN A 291 -26.47 40.43 18.20
CA GLN A 291 -25.61 40.95 19.26
C GLN A 291 -25.59 42.48 19.26
N GLN A 292 -25.46 43.10 18.08
CA GLN A 292 -25.51 44.56 17.94
C GLN A 292 -26.86 45.13 18.39
N LEU A 293 -27.97 44.50 17.98
CA LEU A 293 -29.32 44.87 18.41
C LEU A 293 -29.53 44.65 19.92
N GLY A 294 -28.96 43.58 20.49
CA GLY A 294 -29.04 43.28 21.91
C GLY A 294 -28.31 44.32 22.78
N VAL A 295 -27.15 44.80 22.33
CA VAL A 295 -26.41 45.91 22.98
C VAL A 295 -27.22 47.21 22.91
N GLN A 296 -27.83 47.51 21.76
CA GLN A 296 -28.72 48.67 21.62
C GLN A 296 -29.96 48.56 22.52
N ALA A 297 -30.62 47.40 22.56
CA ALA A 297 -31.77 47.15 23.42
C ALA A 297 -31.43 47.26 24.92
N LEU A 298 -30.25 46.78 25.34
CA LEU A 298 -29.75 46.93 26.71
C LEU A 298 -29.49 48.41 27.05
N SER A 299 -28.92 49.18 26.12
CA SER A 299 -28.73 50.63 26.27
C SER A 299 -30.08 51.34 26.44
N ILE A 300 -31.08 51.02 25.62
CA ILE A 300 -32.44 51.57 25.72
C ILE A 300 -33.11 51.19 27.07
N ALA A 301 -32.97 49.92 27.49
CA ALA A 301 -33.52 49.43 28.75
C ALA A 301 -32.89 50.12 29.99
N ASN A 302 -31.60 50.45 29.94
CA ASN A 302 -30.92 51.20 30.99
C ASN A 302 -31.34 52.68 31.02
N ASN A 303 -31.50 53.32 29.84
CA ASN A 303 -31.98 54.70 29.74
C ASN A 303 -33.41 54.86 30.26
N SER A 304 -34.29 53.88 30.04
CA SER A 304 -35.67 53.89 30.56
C SER A 304 -35.72 54.00 32.09
N SER A 305 -34.80 53.35 32.82
CA SER A 305 -34.70 53.49 34.28
C SER A 305 -34.19 54.86 34.73
N GLN A 306 -33.33 55.52 33.94
CA GLN A 306 -32.85 56.87 34.23
C GLN A 306 -33.96 57.93 34.03
N SER A 307 -34.82 57.76 33.03
CA SER A 307 -35.98 58.64 32.82
C SER A 307 -36.99 58.60 33.99
N ILE A 308 -37.12 57.45 34.66
CA ILE A 308 -37.92 57.33 35.90
C ILE A 308 -37.26 58.10 37.05
N LEU A 309 -35.93 58.11 37.13
CA LEU A 309 -35.17 58.85 38.14
C LEU A 309 -35.31 60.38 37.94
N SER A 310 -35.43 60.85 36.69
CA SER A 310 -35.70 62.28 36.41
C SER A 310 -37.11 62.74 36.81
N LEU A 311 -38.06 61.82 37.00
CA LEU A 311 -39.42 62.13 37.46
C LEU A 311 -39.49 62.40 38.97
N PHE A 312 -38.47 61.99 39.72
CA PHE A 312 -38.35 62.22 41.17
C PHE A 312 -37.27 63.26 41.52
N ARG A 313 -36.81 64.03 40.53
CA ARG A 313 -35.91 65.19 40.70
C ARG A 313 -36.65 66.49 40.50
#